data_AF-A0A2V2EWG9-F1
#
_entry.id   AF-A0A2V2EWG9-F1
#
_cell.length_a   1.000
_cell.length_b   1.000
_cell.length_c   1.000
_cell.angle_alpha   90.00
_cell.angle_beta   90.00
_cell.angle_gamma   90.00
#
_symmetry.space_group_name_H-M   'P 1'
#
loop_
_entity.id
_entity.type
_entity.pdbx_description
1 polymer ?
#
loop_
_entity_poly.entity_id
_entity_poly.type
_entity_poly.pdbx_seq_one_letter_code
_entity_poly.pdbx_strand_id
1 'polypeptide(L)'
;MYSARFFAHTNPKEAKKMWLLITLIIIAGFILFSQFISRLDGENFRGLGKIITSERPISAQNAKTNDAFEIISGQNAPFFDTLLMLSLDNPQTLNISWKISHEEYARAVSIHHASGTDTTKAVLKLNYTGRLYFKEEYPISLNEQKKQLSINAPGCEICAEIGFYTDTGAFFALACSNKITVPS
;
A
#
# COMPACT_ATOMS: atom_id res chain seq x y z
N MET A 1 -16.57 -2.08 57.71
CA MET A 1 -15.80 -3.33 57.86
C MET A 1 -16.79 -4.48 57.99
N TYR A 2 -17.22 -5.07 56.87
CA TYR A 2 -18.08 -6.25 56.85
C TYR A 2 -17.72 -7.16 55.67
N SER A 3 -17.39 -8.40 56.01
CA SER A 3 -17.66 -9.61 55.25
C SER A 3 -16.92 -9.83 53.91
N ALA A 4 -15.60 -9.99 53.97
CA ALA A 4 -14.88 -10.88 53.06
C ALA A 4 -15.04 -12.33 53.53
N ARG A 5 -16.24 -12.90 53.35
CA ARG A 5 -16.53 -14.32 53.61
C ARG A 5 -17.53 -14.87 52.60
N PHE A 6 -17.10 -15.01 51.35
CA PHE A 6 -17.86 -15.77 50.33
C PHE A 6 -17.00 -16.71 49.47
N PHE A 7 -15.76 -16.99 49.86
CA PHE A 7 -14.98 -18.08 49.27
C PHE A 7 -14.57 -19.08 50.35
N ALA A 8 -15.58 -19.78 50.87
CA ALA A 8 -15.39 -21.00 51.62
C ALA A 8 -14.97 -22.12 50.66
N HIS A 9 -13.79 -22.70 50.90
CA HIS A 9 -13.35 -24.04 50.48
C HIS A 9 -13.99 -24.63 49.22
N THR A 10 -13.59 -24.16 48.03
CA THR A 10 -13.74 -24.98 46.82
C THR A 10 -12.61 -26.01 46.81
N ASN A 11 -12.95 -27.28 47.00
CA ASN A 11 -12.04 -28.42 46.85
C ASN A 11 -11.25 -28.26 45.52
N PRO A 12 -9.91 -28.41 45.48
CA PRO A 12 -9.11 -28.16 44.28
C PRO A 12 -9.56 -29.00 43.07
N LYS A 13 -10.21 -30.14 43.30
CA LYS A 13 -10.84 -30.94 42.23
C LYS A 13 -12.10 -30.27 41.67
N GLU A 14 -12.92 -29.65 42.51
CA GLU A 14 -14.12 -28.92 42.11
C GLU A 14 -13.77 -27.59 41.43
N ALA A 15 -12.71 -26.91 41.87
CA ALA A 15 -12.19 -25.71 41.21
C ALA A 15 -11.70 -26.01 39.77
N LYS A 16 -11.01 -27.14 39.57
CA LYS A 16 -10.58 -27.59 38.22
C LYS A 16 -11.77 -27.94 37.32
N LYS A 17 -12.79 -28.63 37.85
CA LYS A 17 -14.03 -28.92 37.10
C LYS A 17 -14.75 -27.63 36.70
N MET A 18 -14.85 -26.66 37.62
CA MET A 18 -15.48 -25.37 37.35
C MET A 18 -14.74 -24.57 36.27
N TRP A 19 -13.40 -24.56 36.31
CA TRP A 19 -12.59 -23.92 35.26
C TRP A 19 -12.76 -24.60 33.89
N LEU A 20 -12.78 -25.94 33.86
CA LEU A 20 -12.98 -26.70 32.63
C LEU A 20 -14.37 -26.44 32.02
N LEU A 21 -15.39 -26.30 32.87
CA LEU A 21 -16.75 -25.97 32.44
C LEU A 21 -16.85 -24.54 31.90
N ILE A 22 -16.19 -23.56 32.52
CA ILE A 22 -16.10 -22.19 32.01
C ILE A 22 -15.42 -22.17 30.63
N THR A 23 -14.29 -22.87 30.47
CA THR A 23 -13.59 -22.95 29.18
C THR A 23 -14.48 -23.58 28.10
N LEU A 24 -15.23 -24.64 28.43
CA LEU A 24 -16.18 -25.26 27.51
C LEU A 24 -17.29 -24.28 27.09
N ILE A 25 -17.82 -23.48 28.01
CA ILE A 25 -18.83 -22.46 27.71
C ILE A 25 -18.26 -21.38 26.79
N ILE A 26 -17.02 -20.94 27.02
CA ILE A 26 -16.36 -19.95 26.15
C ILE A 26 -16.17 -20.50 24.73
N ILE A 27 -15.71 -21.74 24.60
CA ILE A 27 -15.52 -22.39 23.29
C ILE A 27 -16.87 -22.56 22.57
N ALA A 28 -17.89 -23.06 23.26
CA ALA A 28 -19.23 -23.20 22.70
C ALA A 28 -19.83 -21.84 22.30
N GLY A 29 -19.62 -20.81 23.12
CA GLY A 29 -19.99 -19.43 22.83
C GLY A 29 -19.28 -18.89 21.58
N PHE A 30 -17.99 -19.16 21.43
CA PHE A 30 -17.22 -18.76 20.25
C PHE A 30 -17.70 -19.46 18.98
N ILE A 31 -18.06 -20.75 19.05
CA ILE A 31 -18.62 -21.51 17.90
C ILE A 31 -20.01 -20.98 17.52
N LEU A 32 -20.87 -20.67 18.50
CA LEU A 32 -22.18 -20.08 18.22
C LEU A 32 -22.06 -18.65 17.69
N PHE A 33 -21.11 -17.87 18.21
CA PHE A 33 -20.81 -16.52 17.74
C PHE A 33 -20.24 -16.53 16.32
N SER A 34 -19.36 -17.48 15.97
CA SER A 34 -18.85 -17.62 14.61
C SER A 34 -19.97 -18.01 13.63
N GLN A 35 -20.88 -18.90 14.03
CA GLN A 35 -22.07 -19.21 13.24
C GLN A 35 -23.02 -18.02 13.10
N PHE A 36 -23.10 -17.15 14.11
CA PHE A 36 -23.86 -15.91 14.03
C PHE A 36 -23.22 -14.90 13.06
N ILE A 37 -21.89 -14.73 13.10
CA ILE A 37 -21.15 -13.92 12.11
C ILE A 37 -21.34 -14.48 10.69
N SER A 38 -21.32 -15.81 10.52
CA SER A 38 -21.54 -16.45 9.22
C SER A 38 -22.98 -16.35 8.70
N ARG A 39 -23.96 -16.01 9.55
CA ARG A 39 -25.38 -15.82 9.18
C ARG A 39 -25.80 -14.36 9.01
N LEU A 40 -24.90 -13.41 9.27
CA LEU A 40 -25.13 -12.02 8.88
C LEU A 40 -24.98 -11.93 7.36
N ASP A 41 -26.07 -11.57 6.68
CA ASP A 41 -26.12 -11.39 5.23
C ASP A 41 -25.02 -10.42 4.76
N GLY A 42 -24.03 -10.97 4.07
CA GLY A 42 -23.76 -10.57 2.69
C GLY A 42 -22.96 -9.31 2.38
N GLU A 43 -22.60 -8.43 3.31
CA GLU A 43 -21.89 -7.18 2.94
C GLU A 43 -20.51 -6.92 3.58
N ASN A 44 -20.17 -7.57 4.71
CA ASN A 44 -18.95 -7.17 5.46
C ASN A 44 -17.73 -8.11 5.36
N PHE A 45 -17.76 -9.16 4.53
CA PHE A 45 -16.61 -10.07 4.35
C PHE A 45 -16.19 -10.32 2.89
N ARG A 46 -16.74 -9.55 1.94
CA ARG A 46 -16.27 -9.54 0.53
C ARG A 46 -14.83 -9.04 0.35
N GLY A 47 -14.22 -8.47 1.40
CA GLY A 47 -12.85 -7.93 1.35
C GLY A 47 -11.73 -8.95 1.53
N LEU A 48 -11.98 -10.12 2.15
CA LEU A 48 -10.92 -11.11 2.43
C LEU A 48 -10.89 -12.29 1.46
N GLY A 49 -12.02 -12.60 0.80
CA GLY A 49 -12.11 -13.67 -0.19
C GLY A 49 -11.75 -13.26 -1.63
N LYS A 50 -11.71 -11.96 -1.94
CA LYS A 50 -11.37 -11.45 -3.28
C LYS A 50 -9.85 -11.40 -3.55
N ILE A 51 -9.02 -11.80 -2.59
CA ILE A 51 -7.56 -11.77 -2.70
C ILE A 51 -7.00 -13.12 -3.18
N ILE A 52 -7.82 -14.17 -3.31
CA ILE A 52 -7.37 -15.47 -3.83
C ILE A 52 -8.34 -16.00 -4.88
N THR A 53 -8.42 -15.30 -6.01
CA THR A 53 -8.76 -15.94 -7.28
C THR A 53 -7.53 -15.86 -8.19
N SER A 54 -6.62 -16.79 -7.94
CA SER A 54 -5.52 -17.13 -8.82
C SER A 54 -6.09 -17.79 -10.08
N GLU A 55 -6.54 -16.99 -11.04
CA GLU A 55 -6.51 -17.42 -12.44
C GLU A 55 -5.25 -16.82 -13.06
N ARG A 56 -4.17 -17.59 -12.94
CA ARG A 56 -2.88 -17.35 -13.57
C ARG A 56 -3.10 -17.41 -15.10
N PRO A 57 -3.01 -16.30 -15.87
CA PRO A 57 -2.74 -16.48 -17.28
C PRO A 57 -1.37 -17.14 -17.37
N ILE A 58 -1.31 -18.31 -18.00
CA ILE A 58 -0.07 -18.98 -18.35
C ILE A 58 0.60 -18.08 -19.40
N SER A 59 1.28 -17.02 -18.96
CA SER A 59 2.11 -16.20 -19.82
C SER A 59 3.47 -16.84 -19.90
N ALA A 60 3.89 -17.09 -21.14
CA ALA A 60 5.04 -17.88 -21.53
C ALA A 60 6.30 -17.54 -20.72
N GLN A 61 6.91 -18.58 -20.15
CA GLN A 61 8.11 -18.54 -19.32
C GLN A 61 9.41 -18.15 -20.06
N ASN A 62 9.34 -17.47 -21.21
CA ASN A 62 10.49 -17.14 -22.03
C ASN A 62 10.37 -15.74 -22.67
N ALA A 63 9.96 -14.73 -21.90
CA ALA A 63 10.25 -13.34 -22.26
C ALA A 63 11.45 -12.89 -21.43
N LYS A 64 12.59 -12.65 -22.08
CA LYS A 64 13.72 -11.94 -21.49
C LYS A 64 13.21 -10.52 -21.19
N THR A 65 12.75 -10.24 -19.98
CA THR A 65 12.12 -8.96 -19.63
C THR A 65 13.20 -7.87 -19.48
N ASN A 66 13.10 -6.83 -20.29
CA ASN A 66 13.90 -5.59 -20.19
C ASN A 66 13.36 -4.64 -19.10
N ASP A 67 12.57 -5.15 -18.15
CA ASP A 67 11.92 -4.33 -17.12
C ASP A 67 12.90 -4.01 -15.99
N ALA A 68 13.31 -2.74 -15.92
CA ALA A 68 14.20 -2.23 -14.87
C ALA A 68 13.69 -2.56 -13.45
N PHE A 69 12.37 -2.69 -13.27
CA PHE A 69 11.76 -3.10 -12.00
C PHE A 69 12.15 -4.51 -11.55
N GLU A 70 12.12 -5.49 -12.45
CA GLU A 70 12.53 -6.87 -12.15
C GLU A 70 14.05 -6.95 -11.96
N ILE A 71 14.81 -6.17 -12.74
CA ILE A 71 16.27 -6.11 -12.65
C ILE A 71 16.72 -5.56 -11.29
N ILE A 72 16.07 -4.50 -10.79
CA ILE A 72 16.47 -3.83 -9.55
C ILE A 72 15.92 -4.55 -8.31
N SER A 73 14.67 -5.04 -8.36
CA SER A 73 14.08 -5.73 -7.20
C SER A 73 14.54 -7.18 -7.04
N GLY A 74 15.11 -7.80 -8.09
CA GLY A 74 15.51 -9.21 -8.08
C GLY A 74 14.33 -10.18 -7.93
N GLN A 75 13.11 -9.69 -8.03
CA GLN A 75 11.87 -10.45 -7.95
C GLN A 75 11.00 -10.09 -9.15
N ASN A 76 10.25 -11.07 -9.69
CA ASN A 76 9.14 -10.73 -10.57
C ASN A 76 8.21 -9.82 -9.77
N ALA A 77 8.05 -8.58 -10.21
CA ALA A 77 7.31 -7.58 -9.47
C ALA A 77 5.93 -8.17 -9.09
N PRO A 78 5.52 -8.11 -7.81
CA PRO A 78 4.13 -8.38 -7.48
C PRO A 78 3.28 -7.47 -8.35
N PHE A 79 2.12 -7.95 -8.81
CA PHE A 79 1.18 -7.17 -9.63
C PHE A 79 0.67 -5.96 -8.84
N PHE A 80 1.48 -4.92 -8.72
CA PHE A 80 1.07 -3.61 -8.27
C PHE A 80 0.63 -2.86 -9.52
N ASP A 81 -0.66 -2.51 -9.57
CA ASP A 81 -1.26 -1.75 -10.67
C ASP A 81 -0.65 -0.34 -10.79
N THR A 82 -0.06 0.15 -9.69
CA THR A 82 0.61 1.44 -9.59
C THR A 82 1.88 1.33 -8.73
N LEU A 83 3.04 1.66 -9.30
CA LEU A 83 4.35 1.66 -8.64
C LEU A 83 5.19 2.86 -9.10
N LEU A 84 5.90 3.48 -8.16
CA LEU A 84 6.84 4.57 -8.41
C LEU A 84 8.12 4.30 -7.60
N MET A 85 9.27 4.38 -8.24
CA MET A 85 10.55 4.03 -7.63
C MET A 85 11.63 5.06 -7.97
N LEU A 86 12.45 5.35 -6.97
CA LEU A 86 13.63 6.20 -7.07
C LEU A 86 14.88 5.38 -6.86
N SER A 87 15.88 5.60 -7.71
CA SER A 87 17.23 5.07 -7.55
C SER A 87 18.27 6.12 -7.93
N LEU A 88 19.41 6.10 -7.24
CA LEU A 88 20.56 6.92 -7.59
C LEU A 88 21.53 6.07 -8.39
N ASP A 89 21.90 6.55 -9.57
CA ASP A 89 23.01 5.98 -10.34
C ASP A 89 24.35 6.51 -9.78
N ASN A 90 24.36 7.80 -9.48
CA ASN A 90 25.45 8.50 -8.79
C ASN A 90 24.84 9.66 -7.94
N PRO A 91 25.61 10.34 -7.09
CA PRO A 91 25.08 11.41 -6.22
C PRO A 91 24.42 12.59 -6.96
N GLN A 92 24.62 12.71 -8.28
CA GLN A 92 24.09 13.79 -9.12
C GLN A 92 23.05 13.31 -10.14
N THR A 93 22.74 12.02 -10.21
CA THR A 93 21.84 11.44 -11.21
C THR A 93 20.77 10.61 -10.52
N LEU A 94 19.55 11.12 -10.58
CA LEU A 94 18.34 10.48 -10.08
C LEU A 94 17.61 9.79 -11.22
N ASN A 95 17.42 8.49 -11.09
CA ASN A 95 16.55 7.70 -11.94
C ASN A 95 15.20 7.54 -11.25
N ILE A 96 14.15 7.96 -11.95
CA ILE A 96 12.76 7.77 -11.55
C ILE A 96 12.12 6.80 -12.53
N SER A 97 11.51 5.73 -12.03
CA SER A 97 10.73 4.80 -12.84
C SER A 97 9.34 4.61 -12.26
N TRP A 98 8.34 4.52 -13.13
CA TRP A 98 6.97 4.27 -12.74
C TRP A 98 6.27 3.27 -13.64
N LYS A 99 5.31 2.56 -13.07
CA LYS A 99 4.36 1.69 -13.75
C LYS A 99 2.99 2.02 -13.20
N ILE A 100 2.17 2.70 -13.98
CA ILE A 100 0.84 3.17 -13.56
C ILE A 100 -0.16 2.69 -14.60
N SER A 101 -1.21 2.00 -14.16
CA SER A 101 -2.31 1.62 -15.03
C SER A 101 -3.02 2.86 -15.56
N HIS A 102 -3.11 2.99 -16.89
CA HIS A 102 -3.84 4.08 -17.53
C HIS A 102 -5.33 4.07 -17.14
N GLU A 103 -5.92 2.88 -16.97
CA GLU A 103 -7.31 2.74 -16.54
C GLU A 103 -7.49 3.25 -15.10
N GLU A 104 -6.58 2.91 -14.20
CA GLU A 104 -6.61 3.37 -12.81
C GLU A 104 -6.40 4.89 -12.72
N TYR A 105 -5.46 5.42 -13.50
CA TYR A 105 -5.21 6.86 -13.59
C TYR A 105 -6.43 7.61 -14.11
N ALA A 106 -7.01 7.17 -15.24
CA ALA A 106 -8.22 7.79 -15.81
C ALA A 106 -9.41 7.68 -14.85
N ARG A 107 -9.55 6.56 -14.13
CA ARG A 107 -10.58 6.39 -13.10
C ARG A 107 -10.39 7.41 -11.98
N ALA A 108 -9.18 7.57 -11.46
CA ALA A 108 -8.87 8.56 -10.42
C ALA A 108 -9.17 10.00 -10.88
N VAL A 109 -8.74 10.37 -12.10
CA VAL A 109 -9.03 11.69 -12.72
C VAL A 109 -10.53 11.96 -12.79
N SER A 110 -11.33 10.96 -13.18
CA SER A 110 -12.79 11.10 -13.28
C SER A 110 -13.49 11.22 -11.93
N ILE A 111 -13.06 10.46 -10.92
CA ILE A 111 -13.62 10.52 -9.55
C ILE A 111 -13.31 11.86 -8.89
N HIS A 112 -12.10 12.38 -9.08
CA HIS A 112 -11.63 13.58 -8.41
C HIS A 112 -11.92 14.87 -9.19
N HIS A 113 -12.83 14.81 -10.18
CA HIS A 113 -13.30 15.95 -10.97
C HIS A 113 -12.13 16.81 -11.43
N ALA A 114 -11.31 16.28 -12.33
CA ALA A 114 -10.30 17.05 -13.04
C ALA A 114 -10.75 17.19 -14.50
N SER A 115 -11.81 17.98 -14.69
CA SER A 115 -12.59 18.04 -15.93
C SER A 115 -11.76 18.67 -17.06
N GLY A 116 -11.46 17.91 -18.11
CA GLY A 116 -10.63 18.38 -19.23
C GLY A 116 -9.12 18.14 -19.07
N THR A 117 -8.71 17.39 -18.05
CA THR A 117 -7.32 16.98 -17.86
C THR A 117 -6.95 15.91 -18.89
N ASP A 118 -5.81 16.09 -19.54
CA ASP A 118 -5.21 15.08 -20.41
C ASP A 118 -4.84 13.85 -19.56
N THR A 119 -5.62 12.77 -19.68
CA THR A 119 -5.42 11.52 -18.91
C THR A 119 -4.10 10.82 -19.21
N THR A 120 -3.33 11.30 -20.19
CA THR A 120 -2.00 10.79 -20.52
C THR A 120 -0.86 11.58 -19.87
N LYS A 121 -1.16 12.76 -19.32
CA LYS A 121 -0.19 13.65 -18.69
C LYS A 121 -0.41 13.70 -17.19
N ALA A 122 0.63 13.32 -16.46
CA ALA A 122 0.67 13.41 -15.01
C ALA A 122 1.72 14.43 -14.56
N VAL A 123 1.68 14.77 -13.28
CA VAL A 123 2.70 15.60 -12.64
C VAL A 123 3.54 14.69 -11.75
N LEU A 124 4.84 14.67 -12.00
CA LEU A 124 5.85 14.12 -11.11
C LEU A 124 6.32 15.22 -10.17
N LYS A 125 6.13 15.02 -8.88
CA LYS A 125 6.51 15.94 -7.83
C LYS A 125 7.65 15.34 -7.02
N LEU A 126 8.80 16.02 -7.00
CA LEU A 126 9.92 15.68 -6.14
C LEU A 126 9.89 16.55 -4.89
N ASN A 127 9.95 15.91 -3.73
CA ASN A 127 10.06 16.57 -2.44
C ASN A 127 11.44 16.29 -1.87
N TYR A 128 12.21 17.36 -1.63
CA TYR A 128 13.51 17.31 -1.01
C TYR A 128 13.37 17.69 0.46
N THR A 129 13.90 16.85 1.34
CA THR A 129 13.84 16.98 2.80
C THR A 129 15.24 16.87 3.38
N GLY A 130 15.59 17.65 4.40
CA GLY A 130 16.96 17.69 4.93
C GLY A 130 17.25 19.05 5.56
N ARG A 131 18.40 19.65 5.23
CA ARG A 131 18.74 21.02 5.70
C ARG A 131 17.79 22.09 5.16
N LEU A 132 17.25 21.89 3.96
CA LEU A 132 16.27 22.75 3.33
C LEU A 132 15.14 21.89 2.77
N TYR A 133 13.92 22.43 2.82
CA TYR A 133 12.76 21.83 2.20
C TYR A 133 12.43 22.57 0.91
N PHE A 134 12.46 21.87 -0.21
CA PHE A 134 12.05 22.43 -1.49
C PHE A 134 11.39 21.36 -2.36
N LYS A 135 10.67 21.83 -3.37
CA LYS A 135 9.85 20.98 -4.25
C LYS A 135 10.13 21.33 -5.71
N GLU A 136 10.16 20.30 -6.53
CA GLU A 136 10.27 20.43 -7.98
C GLU A 136 9.14 19.63 -8.64
N GLU A 137 8.53 20.18 -9.68
CA GLU A 137 7.41 19.57 -10.36
C GLU A 137 7.70 19.47 -11.86
N TYR A 138 7.43 18.29 -12.42
CA TYR A 138 7.69 17.99 -13.82
C TYR A 138 6.42 17.42 -14.46
N PRO A 139 5.95 17.97 -15.59
CA PRO A 139 5.00 17.25 -16.41
C PRO A 139 5.68 16.00 -16.97
N ILE A 140 4.96 14.88 -16.92
CA ILE A 140 5.41 13.59 -17.44
C ILE A 140 4.30 12.94 -18.27
N SER A 141 4.70 12.18 -19.28
CA SER A 141 3.82 11.27 -19.99
C SER A 141 3.82 9.92 -19.28
N LEU A 142 2.65 9.36 -18.97
CA LEU A 142 2.56 8.05 -18.32
C LEU A 142 3.17 6.93 -19.19
N ASN A 143 3.22 7.12 -20.50
CA ASN A 143 3.79 6.17 -21.47
C ASN A 143 5.33 6.04 -21.40
N GLU A 144 6.03 7.08 -20.91
CA GLU A 144 7.50 7.06 -20.88
C GLU A 144 8.06 6.10 -19.82
N GLN A 145 7.30 5.86 -18.73
CA GLN A 145 7.60 4.95 -17.62
C GLN A 145 8.93 5.20 -16.86
N LYS A 146 9.77 6.11 -17.33
CA LYS A 146 11.04 6.47 -16.70
C LYS A 146 11.44 7.89 -17.04
N LYS A 147 12.16 8.52 -16.12
CA LYS A 147 12.79 9.83 -16.29
C LYS A 147 14.10 9.86 -15.53
N GLN A 148 15.11 10.43 -16.15
CA GLN A 148 16.39 10.69 -15.50
C GLN A 148 16.54 12.19 -15.28
N LEU A 149 16.95 12.58 -14.08
CA LEU A 149 17.14 13.97 -13.69
C LEU A 149 18.54 14.15 -13.09
N SER A 150 19.18 15.27 -13.43
CA SER A 150 20.37 15.70 -12.72
C SER A 150 19.95 16.46 -11.47
N ILE A 151 20.47 16.05 -10.31
CA ILE A 151 20.14 16.62 -9.01
C ILE A 151 21.40 17.21 -8.36
N ASN A 152 21.23 18.29 -7.60
CA ASN A 152 22.28 18.86 -6.77
C ASN A 152 21.73 19.10 -5.35
N ALA A 153 21.60 18.01 -4.59
CA ALA A 153 21.02 18.03 -3.25
C ALA A 153 21.79 17.13 -2.27
N PRO A 154 23.11 17.33 -2.09
CA PRO A 154 23.92 16.48 -1.21
C PRO A 154 23.38 16.50 0.23
N GLY A 155 23.27 15.31 0.84
CA GLY A 155 22.74 15.14 2.20
C GLY A 155 21.24 15.35 2.34
N CYS A 156 20.48 15.46 1.25
CA CYS A 156 19.02 15.53 1.29
C CYS A 156 18.39 14.14 1.10
N GLU A 157 17.25 13.93 1.74
CA GLU A 157 16.33 12.84 1.45
C GLU A 157 15.34 13.28 0.37
N ILE A 158 15.17 12.45 -0.66
CA ILE A 158 14.26 12.70 -1.78
C ILE A 158 13.14 11.66 -1.74
N CYS A 159 11.90 12.12 -1.90
CA CYS A 159 10.77 11.29 -2.30
C CYS A 159 10.03 11.90 -3.48
N ALA A 160 9.28 11.07 -4.19
CA ALA A 160 8.53 11.45 -5.36
C ALA A 160 7.07 11.02 -5.25
N GLU A 161 6.20 11.80 -5.86
CA GLU A 161 4.78 11.52 -6.00
C GLU A 161 4.40 11.70 -7.48
N ILE A 162 3.60 10.78 -8.03
CA ILE A 162 2.96 10.98 -9.33
C ILE A 162 1.47 11.16 -9.10
N GLY A 163 0.91 12.20 -9.70
CA GLY A 163 -0.48 12.57 -9.49
C GLY A 163 -1.00 13.57 -10.53
N PHE A 164 -2.08 14.23 -10.17
CA PHE A 164 -2.69 15.31 -10.93
C PHE A 164 -3.29 16.36 -10.00
N TYR A 165 -3.53 17.54 -10.54
CA TYR A 165 -4.28 18.59 -9.86
C TYR A 165 -5.76 18.44 -10.14
N THR A 166 -6.57 18.50 -9.10
CA THR A 166 -8.04 18.51 -9.20
C THR A 166 -8.54 19.89 -9.65
N ASP A 167 -9.82 20.01 -10.02
CA ASP A 167 -10.44 21.31 -10.36
C ASP A 167 -10.36 22.33 -9.21
N THR A 168 -10.16 21.86 -7.96
CA THR A 168 -9.96 22.72 -6.78
C THR A 168 -8.52 23.23 -6.60
N GLY A 169 -7.59 22.81 -7.46
CA GLY A 169 -6.16 23.10 -7.33
C GLY A 169 -5.43 22.24 -6.29
N ALA A 170 -6.12 21.30 -5.63
CA ALA A 170 -5.49 20.33 -4.74
C ALA A 170 -4.76 19.24 -5.55
N PHE A 171 -3.55 18.88 -5.12
CA PHE A 171 -2.77 17.78 -5.70
C PHE A 171 -3.25 16.44 -5.15
N PHE A 172 -3.66 15.54 -6.05
CA PHE A 172 -4.00 14.17 -5.72
C PHE A 172 -2.84 13.24 -6.11
N ALA A 173 -2.18 12.64 -5.12
CA ALA A 173 -1.11 11.68 -5.35
C ALA A 173 -1.69 10.29 -5.60
N LEU A 174 -1.38 9.71 -6.76
CA LEU A 174 -1.77 8.34 -7.12
C LEU A 174 -0.70 7.32 -6.73
N ALA A 175 0.58 7.69 -6.92
CA ALA A 175 1.72 6.85 -6.58
C ALA A 175 2.70 7.64 -5.70
N CYS A 176 3.25 6.99 -4.69
CA CYS A 176 4.32 7.53 -3.85
C CYS A 176 5.55 6.63 -3.96
N SER A 177 6.73 7.23 -3.98
CA SER A 177 7.98 6.49 -4.10
C SER A 177 8.55 6.03 -2.76
N ASN A 178 9.58 5.18 -2.83
CA ASN A 178 10.54 5.02 -1.75
C ASN A 178 11.28 6.34 -1.47
N LYS A 179 11.83 6.47 -0.25
CA LYS A 179 12.76 7.54 0.10
C LYS A 179 14.18 7.13 -0.22
N ILE A 180 14.99 8.06 -0.70
CA ILE A 180 16.42 7.88 -0.94
C ILE A 180 17.19 9.02 -0.29
N THR A 181 18.36 8.74 0.25
CA THR A 181 19.27 9.76 0.79
C THR A 181 20.39 10.00 -0.21
N VAL A 182 20.58 11.24 -0.62
CA VAL A 182 21.69 11.64 -1.48
C VAL A 182 22.97 11.70 -0.63
N PRO A 183 24.04 10.97 -1.00
CA PRO A 183 25.32 11.07 -0.31
C PRO A 183 25.85 12.51 -0.31
N SER A 184 26.41 12.95 0.82
CA SER A 184 27.04 14.26 0.99
C SER A 184 28.45 14.33 0.43
#